data_AF-A0A8X6I5E4-F1
#
_entry.id   AF-A0A8X6I5E4-F1
#
_cell.length_a   1.000
_cell.length_b   1.000
_cell.length_c   1.000
_cell.angle_alpha   90.00
_cell.angle_beta   90.00
_cell.angle_gamma   90.00
#
_symmetry.space_group_name_H-M   'P 1'
#
loop_
_entity.id
_entity.type
_entity.pdbx_description
1 polymer ?
#
loop_
_entity_poly.entity_id
_entity_poly.type
_entity_poly.pdbx_seq_one_letter_code
_entity_poly.pdbx_strand_id
1 'polypeptide(L)'
;MNNRLHINSIIVFLEEASSFVAMYKNMSWEPPISISELNPAPVPLFARSIGIALTHHCMEEQVLLYEPEWSLLSGLEAATYTKNYLRALMNPIPNGSYHTYLYFVAFICHFCVQVIRLKRSEIVRHILVEAVVILYSRCNCYMDFANLIEAAQDYNSQHRAKHEES
;
A
#
# COMPACT_ATOMS: atom_id res chain seq x y z
N MET A 1 -22.81 15.22 -3.53
CA MET A 1 -22.94 13.94 -2.80
C MET A 1 -21.69 13.77 -1.96
N ASN A 2 -21.82 13.42 -0.68
CA ASN A 2 -20.69 13.19 0.22
C ASN A 2 -20.02 11.85 -0.13
N ASN A 3 -19.08 11.85 -1.08
CA ASN A 3 -18.29 10.69 -1.46
C ASN A 3 -17.17 10.42 -0.45
N ARG A 4 -17.51 10.37 0.85
CA ARG A 4 -16.53 9.99 1.87
C ARG A 4 -16.23 8.51 1.70
N LEU A 5 -14.99 8.16 1.40
CA LEU A 5 -14.54 6.77 1.47
C LEU A 5 -14.74 6.26 2.89
N HIS A 6 -15.54 5.21 3.01
CA HIS A 6 -15.70 4.50 4.25
C HIS A 6 -14.38 3.80 4.60
N ILE A 7 -14.06 3.67 5.88
CA ILE A 7 -12.84 2.97 6.33
C ILE A 7 -12.73 1.55 5.73
N ASN A 8 -13.87 0.88 5.54
CA ASN A 8 -13.96 -0.44 4.88
C ASN A 8 -13.41 -0.40 3.45
N SER A 9 -13.60 0.68 2.70
CA SER A 9 -13.07 0.81 1.34
C SER A 9 -11.54 0.91 1.32
N ILE A 10 -10.95 1.58 2.31
CA ILE A 10 -9.49 1.66 2.46
C ILE A 10 -8.92 0.28 2.80
N ILE A 11 -9.61 -0.46 3.68
CA ILE A 11 -9.20 -1.82 4.06
C ILE A 11 -9.18 -2.73 2.83
N VAL A 12 -10.30 -2.82 2.11
CA VAL A 12 -10.41 -3.68 0.91
C VAL A 12 -9.35 -3.30 -0.13
N PHE A 13 -9.18 -2.01 -0.40
CA PHE A 13 -8.17 -1.54 -1.34
C PHE A 13 -6.75 -1.97 -0.97
N LEU A 14 -6.35 -1.79 0.29
CA LEU A 14 -4.99 -2.16 0.73
C LEU A 14 -4.76 -3.67 0.65
N GLU A 15 -5.78 -4.48 0.91
CA GLU A 15 -5.70 -5.93 0.77
C GLU A 15 -5.59 -6.36 -0.68
N GLU A 16 -6.42 -5.81 -1.58
CA GLU A 16 -6.35 -6.09 -3.01
C GLU A 16 -4.99 -5.67 -3.60
N ALA A 17 -4.51 -4.47 -3.23
CA ALA A 17 -3.22 -3.97 -3.67
C ALA A 17 -2.06 -4.85 -3.17
N SER A 18 -2.05 -5.21 -1.88
CA SER A 18 -1.00 -6.05 -1.30
C SER A 18 -1.02 -7.47 -1.87
N SER A 19 -2.21 -8.03 -2.10
CA SER A 19 -2.38 -9.33 -2.74
C SER A 19 -1.88 -9.31 -4.18
N PHE A 20 -2.19 -8.26 -4.94
CA PHE A 20 -1.70 -8.10 -6.31
C PHE A 20 -0.17 -8.08 -6.37
N VAL A 21 0.47 -7.28 -5.51
CA VAL A 21 1.95 -7.19 -5.47
C VAL A 21 2.57 -8.51 -5.00
N ALA A 22 1.98 -9.19 -4.01
CA ALA A 22 2.45 -10.52 -3.58
C ALA A 22 2.35 -11.56 -4.70
N MET A 23 1.22 -11.62 -5.41
CA MET A 23 1.05 -12.49 -6.58
C MET A 23 2.07 -12.18 -7.68
N TYR A 24 2.30 -10.90 -7.99
CA TYR A 24 3.31 -10.49 -8.96
C TYR A 24 4.72 -10.95 -8.57
N LYS A 25 5.01 -11.05 -7.27
CA LYS A 25 6.27 -11.56 -6.71
C LYS A 25 6.29 -13.08 -6.53
N ASN A 26 5.32 -13.81 -7.10
CA ASN A 26 5.14 -15.26 -6.96
C ASN A 26 5.04 -15.73 -5.50
N MET A 27 4.37 -14.93 -4.67
CA MET A 27 4.16 -15.25 -3.26
C MET A 27 2.71 -15.61 -3.00
N SER A 28 2.50 -16.76 -2.37
CA SER A 28 1.20 -17.15 -1.84
C SER A 28 0.99 -16.48 -0.49
N TRP A 29 -0.05 -15.67 -0.39
CA TRP A 29 -0.46 -15.04 0.85
C TRP A 29 -1.98 -15.00 0.92
N GLU A 30 -2.53 -15.46 2.05
CA GLU A 30 -3.93 -15.31 2.35
C GLU A 30 -4.11 -14.01 3.15
N PRO A 31 -4.90 -13.05 2.65
CA PRO A 31 -5.13 -11.82 3.37
C PRO A 31 -5.78 -12.09 4.74
N PRO A 32 -5.39 -11.36 5.79
CA PRO A 32 -5.84 -11.59 7.16
C PRO A 32 -7.29 -11.17 7.39
N ILE A 33 -7.89 -10.42 6.46
CA ILE A 33 -9.31 -10.08 6.49
C ILE A 33 -9.95 -10.68 5.24
N SER A 34 -11.08 -11.36 5.44
CA SER A 34 -11.84 -11.85 4.30
C SER A 34 -12.65 -10.70 3.71
N ILE A 35 -12.47 -10.41 2.42
CA ILE A 35 -13.25 -9.38 1.69
C ILE A 35 -14.77 -9.65 1.81
N SER A 36 -15.18 -10.92 1.94
CA SER A 36 -16.59 -11.28 2.14
C SER A 36 -17.17 -10.78 3.45
N GLU A 37 -16.34 -10.51 4.46
CA GLU A 37 -16.73 -9.97 5.77
C GLU A 37 -16.85 -8.44 5.74
N LEU A 38 -16.20 -7.80 4.77
CA LEU A 38 -16.20 -6.36 4.56
C LEU A 38 -17.23 -6.02 3.49
N ASN A 39 -18.51 -6.03 3.87
CA ASN A 39 -19.68 -5.64 3.05
C ASN A 39 -19.30 -4.71 1.87
N PRO A 40 -19.01 -5.26 0.68
CA PRO A 40 -18.13 -4.59 -0.27
C PRO A 40 -18.80 -3.36 -0.85
N ALA A 41 -18.02 -2.30 -1.04
CA ALA A 41 -18.49 -1.13 -1.74
C ALA A 41 -18.98 -1.52 -3.15
N PRO A 42 -20.02 -0.87 -3.70
CA PRO A 42 -20.60 -1.21 -5.00
C PRO A 42 -19.70 -0.92 -6.21
N VAL A 43 -18.45 -0.50 -5.98
CA VAL A 43 -17.51 -0.02 -7.01
C VAL A 43 -16.20 -0.78 -6.83
N PRO A 44 -15.53 -1.23 -7.91
CA PRO A 44 -14.20 -1.81 -7.82
C PRO A 44 -13.23 -0.81 -7.18
N LEU A 45 -12.65 -1.20 -6.04
CA LEU A 45 -11.74 -0.37 -5.24
C LEU A 45 -10.28 -0.52 -5.66
N PHE A 46 -10.01 -1.35 -6.67
CA PHE A 46 -8.70 -1.57 -7.24
C PHE A 46 -8.77 -1.57 -8.77
N ALA A 47 -7.81 -0.91 -9.41
CA ALA A 47 -7.68 -0.84 -10.86
C ALA A 47 -6.34 -1.41 -11.31
N ARG A 48 -6.32 -2.03 -12.50
CA ARG A 48 -5.10 -2.62 -13.06
C ARG A 48 -3.96 -1.61 -13.22
N SER A 49 -4.25 -0.34 -13.53
CA SER A 49 -3.23 0.72 -13.64
C SER A 49 -2.50 0.95 -12.32
N ILE A 50 -3.22 0.89 -11.19
CA ILE A 50 -2.62 0.96 -9.86
C ILE A 50 -1.69 -0.24 -9.69
N GLY A 51 -2.17 -1.47 -9.93
CA GLY A 51 -1.34 -2.67 -9.84
C GLY A 51 -0.03 -2.58 -10.63
N ILE A 52 -0.09 -2.13 -11.88
CA ILE A 52 1.11 -1.95 -12.73
C ILE A 52 2.07 -0.92 -12.14
N ALA A 53 1.56 0.20 -11.62
CA ALA A 53 2.41 1.23 -11.02
C ALA A 53 3.09 0.71 -9.74
N LEU A 54 2.35 -0.01 -8.88
CA LEU A 54 2.87 -0.58 -7.64
C LEU A 54 3.97 -1.63 -7.88
N THR A 55 3.91 -2.37 -9.00
CA THR A 55 4.88 -3.42 -9.33
C THR A 55 5.99 -2.94 -10.27
N HIS A 56 6.01 -1.67 -10.63
CA HIS A 56 7.04 -1.09 -11.48
C HIS A 56 8.41 -1.09 -10.77
N HIS A 57 9.48 -1.49 -11.45
CA HIS A 57 10.81 -1.62 -10.82
C HIS A 57 11.33 -0.29 -10.24
N CYS A 58 11.14 0.86 -10.91
CA CYS A 58 11.50 2.16 -10.34
C CYS A 58 10.75 2.47 -9.04
N MET A 59 9.49 2.03 -8.92
CA MET A 59 8.69 2.20 -7.70
C MET A 59 9.29 1.37 -6.59
N GLU A 60 9.59 0.10 -6.89
CA GLU A 60 10.23 -0.85 -5.99
C GLU A 60 11.58 -0.34 -5.47
N GLU A 61 12.47 0.14 -6.34
CA GLU A 61 13.77 0.69 -5.94
C GLU A 61 13.65 1.90 -5.02
N GLN A 62 12.66 2.76 -5.26
CA GLN A 62 12.40 3.95 -4.43
C GLN A 62 11.85 3.58 -3.04
N VAL A 63 11.12 2.46 -2.91
CA VAL A 63 10.54 2.02 -1.63
C VAL A 63 11.38 0.98 -0.87
N LEU A 64 12.26 0.23 -1.55
CA LEU A 64 13.04 -0.86 -0.97
C LEU A 64 14.41 -0.47 -0.39
N LEU A 65 14.69 0.82 -0.13
CA LEU A 65 15.90 1.26 0.59
C LEU A 65 15.90 0.85 2.09
N TYR A 66 15.18 -0.19 2.46
CA TYR A 66 14.87 -0.55 3.84
C TYR A 66 15.59 -1.82 4.27
N GLU A 67 16.52 -1.68 5.22
CA GLU A 67 17.08 -2.80 5.98
C GLU A 67 16.34 -2.95 7.32
N PRO A 68 15.73 -4.10 7.59
CA PRO A 68 14.78 -4.22 8.67
C PRO A 68 15.43 -4.62 10.00
N GLU A 69 15.83 -3.67 10.84
CA GLU A 69 16.16 -3.97 12.25
C GLU A 69 15.00 -4.71 12.96
N TRP A 70 13.75 -4.45 12.53
CA TRP A 70 12.58 -5.15 13.03
C TRP A 70 12.63 -6.66 12.79
N SER A 71 13.33 -7.16 11.76
CA SER A 71 13.41 -8.60 11.43
C SER A 71 13.95 -9.47 12.57
N LEU A 72 14.71 -8.85 13.50
CA LEU A 72 15.29 -9.51 14.67
C LEU A 72 14.43 -9.39 15.94
N LEU A 73 13.41 -8.53 15.92
CA LEU A 73 12.54 -8.27 17.06
C LEU A 73 11.46 -9.35 17.21
N SER A 74 10.99 -9.57 18.43
CA SER A 74 9.83 -10.43 18.68
C SER A 74 8.54 -9.84 18.08
N GLY A 75 7.46 -10.62 17.98
CA GLY A 75 6.23 -10.18 17.30
C GLY A 75 5.66 -8.84 17.81
N LEU A 76 5.58 -8.64 19.13
CA LEU A 76 5.07 -7.40 19.73
C LEU A 76 6.01 -6.20 19.52
N GLU A 77 7.32 -6.44 19.63
CA GLU A 77 8.35 -5.43 19.41
C GLU A 77 8.40 -5.00 17.94
N ALA A 78 8.32 -5.97 17.02
CA ALA A 78 8.24 -5.72 15.59
C ALA A 78 6.98 -4.96 15.21
N ALA A 79 5.83 -5.27 15.82
CA ALA A 79 4.59 -4.52 15.63
C ALA A 79 4.72 -3.06 16.11
N THR A 80 5.30 -2.86 17.29
CA THR A 80 5.53 -1.52 17.87
C THR A 80 6.51 -0.71 17.02
N TYR A 81 7.62 -1.31 16.60
CA TYR A 81 8.59 -0.71 15.70
C TYR A 81 7.93 -0.30 14.38
N THR A 82 7.20 -1.23 13.76
CA THR A 82 6.51 -1.00 12.48
C THR A 82 5.55 0.18 12.56
N LYS A 83 4.75 0.24 13.63
CA LYS A 83 3.86 1.37 13.88
C LYS A 83 4.60 2.71 13.96
N ASN A 84 5.68 2.77 14.76
CA ASN A 84 6.47 3.99 14.92
C ASN A 84 7.17 4.40 13.63
N TYR A 85 7.71 3.42 12.90
CA TYR A 85 8.36 3.62 11.62
C TYR A 85 7.40 4.19 10.57
N LEU A 86 6.21 3.58 10.39
CA LEU A 86 5.21 4.06 9.45
C LEU A 86 4.77 5.51 9.74
N ARG A 87 4.63 5.86 11.01
CA ARG A 87 4.30 7.24 11.42
C ARG A 87 5.43 8.21 11.11
N ALA A 88 6.68 7.81 11.36
CA ALA A 88 7.86 8.63 11.07
C ALA A 88 8.02 8.86 9.55
N LEU A 89 7.81 7.81 8.74
CA LEU A 89 7.85 7.87 7.27
C LEU A 89 6.79 8.83 6.70
N MET A 90 5.64 8.96 7.38
CA MET A 90 4.53 9.81 6.94
C MET A 90 4.63 11.27 7.39
N ASN A 91 5.51 11.61 8.34
CA ASN A 91 5.73 12.99 8.74
C ASN A 91 6.35 13.89 7.64
N PRO A 92 7.35 13.43 6.84
CA PRO A 92 7.93 14.25 5.76
C PRO A 92 7.07 14.28 4.49
N ILE A 93 6.05 13.44 4.39
CA ILE A 93 5.20 13.33 3.21
C ILE A 93 4.28 14.58 3.14
N PRO A 94 4.41 15.46 2.12
CA PRO A 94 3.53 16.61 1.97
C PRO A 94 2.09 16.13 1.79
N ASN A 95 1.18 16.68 2.60
CA ASN A 95 -0.25 16.36 2.52
C ASN A 95 -0.77 16.70 1.10
N GLY A 96 -1.45 15.76 0.44
CA GLY A 96 -2.42 16.08 -0.60
C GLY A 96 -2.08 15.77 -2.07
N SER A 97 -0.96 15.11 -2.39
CA SER A 97 -0.74 14.61 -3.76
C SER A 97 -1.13 13.13 -3.90
N TYR A 98 -1.82 12.75 -4.98
CA TYR A 98 -2.18 11.35 -5.22
C TYR A 98 -0.98 10.47 -5.57
N HIS A 99 0.09 11.03 -6.13
CA HIS A 99 1.36 10.32 -6.30
C HIS A 99 1.96 9.93 -4.96
N THR A 100 1.93 10.84 -3.99
CA THR A 100 2.39 10.57 -2.63
C THR A 100 1.62 9.43 -1.98
N TYR A 101 0.29 9.39 -2.13
CA TYR A 101 -0.51 8.27 -1.66
C TYR A 101 -0.17 6.97 -2.39
N LEU A 102 0.05 7.03 -3.70
CA LEU A 102 0.48 5.88 -4.49
C LEU A 102 1.84 5.33 -4.02
N TYR A 103 2.82 6.19 -3.72
CA TYR A 103 4.11 5.80 -3.15
C TYR A 103 3.95 5.17 -1.76
N PHE A 104 3.08 5.73 -0.92
CA PHE A 104 2.80 5.14 0.38
C PHE A 104 2.17 3.74 0.24
N VAL A 105 1.19 3.58 -0.65
CA VAL A 105 0.58 2.27 -0.92
C VAL A 105 1.63 1.28 -1.45
N ALA A 106 2.50 1.72 -2.37
CA ALA A 106 3.61 0.88 -2.85
C ALA A 106 4.51 0.44 -1.70
N PHE A 107 4.92 1.38 -0.84
CA PHE A 107 5.71 1.08 0.35
C PHE A 107 5.03 0.02 1.23
N ILE A 108 3.74 0.19 1.53
CA ILE A 108 2.96 -0.77 2.33
C ILE A 108 2.94 -2.15 1.67
N CYS A 109 2.60 -2.25 0.39
CA CYS A 109 2.51 -3.53 -0.32
C CYS A 109 3.86 -4.26 -0.35
N HIS A 110 4.95 -3.55 -0.67
CA HIS A 110 6.29 -4.13 -0.69
C HIS A 110 6.77 -4.50 0.72
N PHE A 111 6.42 -3.73 1.74
CA PHE A 111 6.72 -4.08 3.12
C PHE A 111 5.98 -5.36 3.55
N CYS A 112 4.70 -5.50 3.21
CA CYS A 112 3.96 -6.75 3.43
C CYS A 112 4.65 -7.93 2.73
N VAL A 113 5.08 -7.77 1.48
CA VAL A 113 5.84 -8.80 0.75
C VAL A 113 7.11 -9.20 1.48
N GLN A 114 7.92 -8.25 1.95
CA GLN A 114 9.15 -8.55 2.70
C GLN A 114 8.86 -9.32 4.01
N VAL A 115 7.83 -8.92 4.73
CA VAL A 115 7.39 -9.60 5.96
C VAL A 115 6.95 -11.03 5.68
N ILE A 116 6.20 -11.26 4.60
CA ILE A 116 5.77 -12.60 4.20
C ILE A 116 7.01 -13.44 3.79
N ARG A 117 8.00 -12.85 3.10
CA ARG A 117 9.24 -13.57 2.70
C ARG A 117 10.01 -14.05 3.91
N LEU A 118 10.05 -13.23 4.96
CA LEU A 118 10.68 -13.56 6.24
C LEU A 118 9.83 -14.49 7.11
N LYS A 119 8.70 -15.01 6.60
CA LYS A 119 7.76 -15.89 7.31
C LYS A 119 7.21 -15.29 8.60
N ARG A 120 6.98 -13.97 8.61
CA ARG A 120 6.45 -13.23 9.77
C ARG A 120 5.09 -12.62 9.50
N SER A 121 4.20 -13.41 8.89
CA SER A 121 2.90 -12.96 8.39
C SER A 121 2.01 -12.31 9.46
N GLU A 122 2.24 -12.59 10.74
CA GLU A 122 1.56 -11.94 11.86
C GLU A 122 1.76 -10.41 11.88
N ILE A 123 2.88 -9.92 11.36
CA ILE A 123 3.20 -8.48 11.30
C ILE A 123 2.41 -7.79 10.18
N VAL A 124 2.00 -8.52 9.14
CA VAL A 124 1.26 -7.94 8.00
C VAL A 124 -0.04 -7.29 8.48
N ARG A 125 -0.75 -7.92 9.41
CA ARG A 125 -1.96 -7.35 10.00
C ARG A 125 -1.68 -6.00 10.68
N HIS A 126 -0.56 -5.89 11.41
CA HIS A 126 -0.19 -4.64 12.08
C HIS A 126 0.16 -3.53 11.08
N ILE A 127 0.84 -3.88 9.97
CA ILE A 127 1.13 -2.96 8.87
C ILE A 127 -0.17 -2.41 8.28
N LEU A 128 -1.08 -3.31 7.89
CA LEU A 128 -2.33 -2.92 7.23
C LEU A 128 -3.20 -2.07 8.16
N VAL A 129 -3.32 -2.42 9.44
CA VAL A 129 -4.08 -1.64 10.42
C VAL A 129 -3.52 -0.23 10.57
N GLU A 130 -2.20 -0.07 10.72
CA GLU A 130 -1.61 1.27 10.85
C GLU A 130 -1.70 2.05 9.54
N ALA A 131 -1.56 1.39 8.38
CA ALA A 131 -1.76 2.01 7.07
C ALA A 131 -3.18 2.54 6.88
N VAL A 132 -4.19 1.78 7.31
CA VAL A 132 -5.60 2.23 7.33
C VAL A 132 -5.76 3.46 8.22
N VAL A 133 -5.19 3.45 9.43
CA VAL A 133 -5.26 4.61 10.36
C VAL A 133 -4.60 5.84 9.74
N ILE A 134 -3.42 5.68 9.14
CA ILE A 134 -2.70 6.76 8.45
C ILE A 134 -3.53 7.30 7.30
N LEU A 135 -4.00 6.44 6.39
CA LEU A 135 -4.76 6.88 5.23
C LEU A 135 -6.09 7.51 5.66
N TYR A 136 -6.80 6.93 6.61
CA TYR A 136 -8.06 7.48 7.10
C TYR A 136 -7.87 8.85 7.78
N SER A 137 -6.85 8.99 8.62
CA SER A 137 -6.59 10.25 9.34
C SER A 137 -6.04 11.37 8.46
N ARG A 138 -5.19 11.05 7.48
CA ARG A 138 -4.56 12.01 6.57
C ARG A 138 -5.39 12.32 5.34
N CYS A 139 -6.19 11.38 4.88
CA CYS A 139 -7.01 11.55 3.68
C CYS A 139 -8.39 12.12 3.97
N ASN A 140 -8.64 12.58 5.20
CA ASN A 140 -9.82 13.28 5.71
C ASN A 140 -10.84 13.75 4.63
N CYS A 141 -11.63 12.82 4.07
CA CYS A 141 -12.67 13.02 3.03
C CYS A 141 -12.24 13.17 1.55
N TYR A 142 -10.97 13.03 1.17
CA TYR A 142 -10.46 13.40 -0.17
C TYR A 142 -9.75 12.32 -0.98
N MET A 143 -9.48 11.12 -0.48
CA MET A 143 -8.91 10.10 -1.38
C MET A 143 -10.01 9.67 -2.36
N ASP A 144 -10.03 10.29 -3.54
CA ASP A 144 -10.85 9.85 -4.65
C ASP A 144 -10.09 8.74 -5.39
N PHE A 145 -10.67 7.54 -5.44
CA PHE A 145 -10.08 6.43 -6.19
C PHE A 145 -9.84 6.80 -7.65
N ALA A 146 -10.66 7.66 -8.26
CA ALA A 146 -10.45 8.13 -9.61
C ALA A 146 -9.12 8.90 -9.74
N ASN A 147 -8.83 9.80 -8.82
CA ASN A 147 -7.59 10.56 -8.84
C ASN A 147 -6.36 9.69 -8.50
N LEU A 148 -6.53 8.63 -7.69
CA LEU A 148 -5.46 7.65 -7.48
C LEU A 148 -5.18 6.82 -8.75
N ILE A 149 -6.23 6.48 -9.50
CA ILE A 149 -6.13 5.83 -10.82
C ILE A 149 -5.39 6.74 -11.80
N GLU A 150 -5.74 8.03 -11.85
CA GLU A 150 -5.08 9.02 -12.69
C GLU A 150 -3.59 9.17 -12.35
N ALA A 151 -3.24 9.28 -11.06
CA ALA A 151 -1.85 9.34 -10.62
C ALA A 151 -1.06 8.07 -11.01
N ALA A 152 -1.68 6.89 -10.93
CA ALA A 152 -1.07 5.64 -11.37
C ALA A 152 -0.88 5.59 -12.89
N GLN A 153 -1.85 6.08 -13.67
CA GLN A 153 -1.74 6.17 -15.13
C GLN A 153 -0.62 7.14 -15.55
N ASP A 154 -0.56 8.31 -14.94
CA ASP A 154 0.50 9.30 -15.17
C ASP A 154 1.88 8.71 -14.82
N TYR A 155 2.02 8.09 -13.64
CA TYR A 155 3.25 7.41 -13.24
C TYR A 155 3.69 6.37 -14.28
N ASN A 156 2.77 5.50 -14.70
CA ASN A 156 3.05 4.46 -15.70
C ASN A 156 3.45 5.04 -17.06
N SER A 157 2.81 6.14 -17.48
CA SER A 157 3.13 6.83 -18.73
C SER A 157 4.54 7.40 -18.70
N GLN A 158 4.88 8.14 -17.65
CA GLN A 158 6.20 8.75 -17.47
C GLN A 158 7.32 7.72 -17.43
N HIS A 159 7.10 6.57 -16.79
CA HIS A 159 8.14 5.54 -16.67
C HIS A 159 8.23 4.63 -17.89
N ARG A 160 7.14 4.44 -18.65
CA ARG A 160 7.21 3.78 -19.96
C ARG A 160 8.06 4.58 -20.94
N ALA A 161 7.85 5.89 -21.02
CA ALA A 161 8.61 6.78 -21.91
C ALA A 161 10.13 6.67 -21.65
N LYS A 162 10.53 6.62 -20.37
CA LYS A 162 11.94 6.46 -19.98
C LYS A 162 12.57 5.14 -20.44
N HIS A 163 11.80 4.05 -20.54
CA HIS A 163 12.29 2.75 -21.01
C HIS A 163 12.34 2.61 -22.53
N GLU A 164 11.49 3.33 -23.25
CA GLU A 164 11.51 3.35 -24.73
C GLU A 164 12.66 4.25 -25.27
N GLU A 165 13.21 5.12 -24.43
CA GLU A 165 14.36 5.98 -24.74
C GLU A 165 15.74 5.38 -24.37
N SER A 166 15.77 4.18 -23.75
CA SER A 166 17.00 3.45 -23.34
C SER A 166 17.31 2.28 -24.27
#